data_AF-A0A2J5PC12-F1
#
_entry.id   AF-A0A2J5PC12-F1
#
_cell.length_a   1.000
_cell.length_b   1.000
_cell.length_c   1.000
_cell.angle_alpha   90.00
_cell.angle_beta   90.00
_cell.angle_gamma   90.00
#
_symmetry.space_group_name_H-M   'P 1'
#
loop_
_entity.id
_entity.type
_entity.pdbx_description
1 polymer ?
#
loop_
_entity_poly.entity_id
_entity_poly.type
_entity_poly.pdbx_seq_one_letter_code
_entity_poly.pdbx_strand_id
1 'polypeptide(L)'
;MVYKKIDSTFRGNVGAEVTAAMRAANRKLAVIAAAIPAAGRTTRDGLCLVNGTPLLETEFASDPKTPIISSRIATLIALQSDIPVHEVSLEDVRRGQLSALLTAFSAEGECMVVVDAVEDRDLLLIAQAICEQKEMPLLVGAAGLANALPVSTFMQEKQELPVLVVAGSMSEATRRQVEKALCQARARVVDIDASRLASAQYEQEMAAAVEQSCALLGRQQHTILRSSRSADDRQMIDGLCAQAGVSRQQLGEMLSERLGMITLRIIEQARIGGLFLTGGDIATAVAAALGAEGYRIQSEVAPCIPCGTFVNSEIDDLPVITKAGGFGSDSTLCDALYFIEEMYSGN
;
A
#
# COMPACT_ATOMS: atom_id res chain seq x y z
N MET A 1 -2.57 -12.65 -10.71
CA MET A 1 -2.38 -12.15 -12.09
C MET A 1 -0.89 -12.21 -12.43
N VAL A 2 -0.51 -12.47 -13.69
CA VAL A 2 0.88 -12.41 -14.15
C VAL A 2 0.96 -11.43 -15.32
N TYR A 3 1.87 -10.46 -15.23
CA TYR A 3 2.10 -9.46 -16.27
C TYR A 3 3.53 -9.57 -16.80
N LYS A 4 3.67 -9.92 -18.08
CA LYS A 4 4.95 -9.92 -18.78
C LYS A 4 5.17 -8.56 -19.44
N LYS A 5 5.96 -7.73 -18.76
CA LYS A 5 6.46 -6.48 -19.37
C LYS A 5 7.40 -6.82 -20.53
N ILE A 6 7.13 -6.19 -21.67
CA ILE A 6 7.96 -6.25 -22.89
C ILE A 6 8.35 -4.85 -23.34
N ASP A 7 9.43 -4.73 -24.11
CA ASP A 7 9.80 -3.49 -24.77
C ASP A 7 8.71 -3.10 -25.79
N SER A 8 8.28 -1.83 -25.82
CA SER A 8 7.19 -1.41 -26.72
C SER A 8 7.58 -1.44 -28.19
N THR A 9 8.89 -1.52 -28.46
CA THR A 9 9.49 -1.74 -29.79
C THR A 9 9.90 -3.20 -30.03
N PHE A 10 9.38 -4.15 -29.21
CA PHE A 10 9.54 -5.60 -29.39
C PHE A 10 10.97 -6.13 -29.48
N ARG A 11 11.96 -5.41 -28.96
CA ARG A 11 13.35 -5.89 -28.87
C ARG A 11 13.47 -7.02 -27.86
N GLY A 12 14.38 -7.95 -28.14
CA GLY A 12 14.69 -9.09 -27.29
C GLY A 12 13.95 -10.37 -27.67
N ASN A 13 13.72 -11.23 -26.67
CA ASN A 13 13.21 -12.59 -26.87
C ASN A 13 11.71 -12.69 -26.57
N VAL A 14 10.92 -11.74 -27.07
CA VAL A 14 9.50 -11.60 -26.71
C VAL A 14 8.72 -12.90 -26.90
N GLY A 15 8.82 -13.57 -28.05
CA GLY A 15 8.05 -14.79 -28.30
C GLY A 15 8.46 -15.93 -27.35
N ALA A 16 9.76 -16.16 -27.18
CA ALA A 16 10.26 -17.22 -26.30
C ALA A 16 9.91 -16.96 -24.82
N GLU A 17 10.03 -15.71 -24.37
CA GLU A 17 9.69 -15.31 -23.01
C GLU A 17 8.20 -15.43 -22.71
N VAL A 18 7.33 -15.04 -23.66
CA VAL A 18 5.88 -15.19 -23.53
C VAL A 18 5.50 -16.67 -23.49
N THR A 19 6.07 -17.51 -24.36
CA THR A 19 5.84 -18.96 -24.34
C THR A 19 6.25 -19.60 -23.01
N ALA A 20 7.43 -19.25 -22.49
CA ALA A 20 7.87 -19.72 -21.19
C ALA A 20 6.95 -19.26 -20.05
N ALA A 21 6.51 -17.99 -20.08
CA ALA A 21 5.61 -17.44 -19.08
C ALA A 21 4.21 -18.09 -19.13
N MET A 22 3.67 -18.37 -20.32
CA MET A 22 2.39 -19.07 -20.49
C MET A 22 2.45 -20.47 -19.87
N ARG A 23 3.51 -21.24 -20.19
CA ARG A 23 3.71 -22.60 -19.66
C ARG A 23 3.91 -22.59 -18.15
N ALA A 24 4.76 -21.70 -17.63
CA ALA A 24 5.04 -21.60 -16.19
C ALA A 24 3.82 -21.15 -15.38
N ALA A 25 3.01 -20.23 -15.92
CA ALA A 25 1.78 -19.77 -15.28
C ALA A 25 0.57 -20.67 -15.54
N ASN A 26 0.72 -21.76 -16.32
CA ASN A 26 -0.35 -22.62 -16.79
C ASN A 26 -1.52 -21.82 -17.40
N ARG A 27 -1.21 -21.04 -18.45
CA ARG A 27 -2.16 -20.18 -19.17
C ARG A 27 -2.24 -20.59 -20.63
N LYS A 28 -3.47 -20.83 -21.09
CA LYS A 28 -3.75 -21.18 -22.50
C LYS A 28 -3.79 -19.97 -23.42
N LEU A 29 -4.09 -18.79 -22.89
CA LEU A 29 -4.25 -17.56 -23.65
C LEU A 29 -3.27 -16.50 -23.16
N ALA A 30 -2.56 -15.86 -24.10
CA ALA A 30 -1.84 -14.61 -23.86
C ALA A 30 -2.45 -13.48 -24.68
N VAL A 31 -2.66 -12.32 -24.04
CA VAL A 31 -3.11 -11.10 -24.73
C VAL A 31 -1.95 -10.11 -24.78
N ILE A 32 -1.60 -9.70 -26.00
CA ILE A 32 -0.44 -8.89 -26.32
C ILE A 32 -0.89 -7.51 -26.79
N ALA A 33 -0.74 -6.51 -25.93
CA ALA A 33 -1.01 -5.10 -26.24
C ALA A 33 0.16 -4.23 -25.77
N ALA A 34 1.04 -3.85 -26.69
CA ALA A 34 2.28 -3.14 -26.41
C ALA A 34 2.24 -1.62 -26.67
N ALA A 35 1.08 -1.09 -27.09
CA ALA A 35 0.93 0.32 -27.38
C ALA A 35 1.21 1.20 -26.14
N ILE A 36 1.80 2.36 -26.39
CA ILE A 36 1.95 3.48 -25.44
C ILE A 36 1.65 4.76 -26.24
N PRO A 37 0.37 5.10 -26.46
CA PRO A 37 -0.03 6.22 -27.31
C PRO A 37 0.64 7.55 -26.94
N ALA A 38 0.73 7.84 -25.64
CA ALA A 38 1.40 9.04 -25.12
C ALA A 38 2.92 9.11 -25.48
N ALA A 39 3.55 7.96 -25.74
CA ALA A 39 4.93 7.88 -26.20
C ALA A 39 5.02 7.65 -27.72
N GLY A 40 3.93 7.80 -28.46
CA GLY A 40 3.88 7.59 -29.91
C GLY A 40 4.02 6.13 -30.35
N ARG A 41 3.83 5.15 -29.46
CA ARG A 41 3.85 3.73 -29.82
C ARG A 41 2.41 3.24 -29.99
N THR A 42 2.07 2.77 -31.18
CA THR A 42 0.72 2.28 -31.49
C THR A 42 0.77 0.95 -32.22
N THR A 43 -0.33 0.21 -32.16
CA THR A 43 -0.53 -1.01 -32.95
C THR A 43 -1.73 -0.79 -33.86
N ARG A 44 -1.54 -0.98 -35.16
CA ARG A 44 -2.61 -0.88 -36.17
C ARG A 44 -2.41 -1.94 -37.24
N ASP A 45 -3.47 -2.68 -37.55
CA ASP A 45 -3.48 -3.78 -38.51
C ASP A 45 -2.40 -4.85 -38.21
N GLY A 46 -2.14 -5.09 -36.91
CA GLY A 46 -1.09 -5.97 -36.41
C GLY A 46 0.34 -5.41 -36.50
N LEU A 47 0.52 -4.19 -37.01
CA LEU A 47 1.83 -3.53 -37.14
C LEU A 47 2.14 -2.67 -35.91
N CYS A 48 3.35 -2.82 -35.38
CA CYS A 48 3.92 -1.87 -34.42
C CYS A 48 4.40 -0.61 -35.15
N LEU A 49 3.91 0.54 -34.71
CA LEU A 49 4.26 1.85 -35.25
C LEU A 49 4.93 2.71 -34.17
N VAL A 50 5.94 3.47 -34.58
CA VAL A 50 6.59 4.50 -33.76
C VAL A 50 6.38 5.85 -34.43
N ASN A 51 5.66 6.75 -33.77
CA ASN A 51 5.26 8.06 -34.31
C ASN A 51 4.59 7.94 -35.69
N GLY A 52 3.78 6.90 -35.90
CA GLY A 52 3.11 6.60 -37.17
C GLY A 52 3.98 5.91 -38.23
N THR A 53 5.28 5.73 -37.98
CA THR A 53 6.19 5.03 -38.89
C THR A 53 6.28 3.55 -38.52
N PRO A 54 6.18 2.61 -39.48
CA PRO A 54 6.38 1.18 -39.21
C PRO A 54 7.70 0.90 -38.48
N LEU A 55 7.69 0.05 -37.46
CA LEU A 55 8.85 -0.21 -36.60
C LEU A 55 10.14 -0.56 -37.38
N LEU A 56 10.04 -1.35 -38.45
CA LEU A 56 11.16 -1.74 -39.32
C LEU A 56 11.81 -0.55 -40.06
N GLU A 57 11.11 0.58 -40.19
CA GLU A 57 11.57 1.80 -40.86
C GLU A 57 12.13 2.85 -39.87
N THR A 58 12.30 2.48 -38.60
CA THR A 58 12.77 3.37 -37.53
C THR A 58 14.20 3.03 -37.09
N GLU A 59 14.83 3.86 -36.25
CA GLU A 59 16.16 3.56 -35.73
C GLU A 59 16.25 2.23 -34.95
N PHE A 60 15.13 1.77 -34.38
CA PHE A 60 15.04 0.53 -33.61
C PHE A 60 15.30 -0.72 -34.47
N ALA A 61 15.08 -0.66 -35.77
CA ALA A 61 15.40 -1.76 -36.69
C ALA A 61 16.91 -2.01 -36.81
N SER A 62 17.71 -0.95 -36.64
CA SER A 62 19.18 -0.97 -36.70
C SER A 62 19.86 -1.03 -35.33
N ASP A 63 19.12 -1.43 -34.28
CA ASP A 63 19.68 -1.55 -32.93
C ASP A 63 20.92 -2.47 -32.92
N PRO A 64 22.05 -2.04 -32.35
CA PRO A 64 23.32 -2.77 -32.44
C PRO A 64 23.35 -4.09 -31.67
N LYS A 65 22.37 -4.34 -30.79
CA LYS A 65 22.30 -5.55 -29.97
C LYS A 65 21.15 -6.46 -30.37
N THR A 66 19.97 -5.90 -30.61
CA THR A 66 18.75 -6.66 -30.90
C THR A 66 17.98 -5.99 -32.03
N PRO A 67 18.48 -6.08 -33.28
CA PRO A 67 17.81 -5.51 -34.43
C PRO A 67 16.45 -6.18 -34.66
N ILE A 68 15.48 -5.38 -35.10
CA ILE A 68 14.13 -5.84 -35.41
C ILE A 68 14.02 -6.14 -36.91
N ILE A 69 13.37 -7.25 -37.27
CA ILE A 69 13.29 -7.72 -38.66
C ILE A 69 11.87 -7.65 -39.26
N SER A 70 10.89 -7.16 -38.51
CA SER A 70 9.50 -6.98 -38.97
C SER A 70 8.79 -5.90 -38.19
N SER A 71 7.88 -5.17 -38.84
CA SER A 71 6.90 -4.32 -38.14
C SER A 71 5.68 -5.09 -37.66
N ARG A 72 5.38 -6.26 -38.26
CA ARG A 72 4.23 -7.09 -37.88
C ARG A 72 4.55 -7.88 -36.62
N ILE A 73 3.78 -7.65 -35.56
CA ILE A 73 4.01 -8.21 -34.23
C ILE A 73 3.88 -9.73 -34.25
N ALA A 74 2.87 -10.28 -34.95
CA ALA A 74 2.70 -11.72 -35.05
C ALA A 74 3.92 -12.41 -35.66
N THR A 75 4.55 -11.80 -36.67
CA THR A 75 5.79 -12.30 -37.26
C THR A 75 6.94 -12.31 -36.25
N LEU A 76 7.10 -11.23 -35.46
CA LEU A 76 8.16 -11.16 -34.44
C LEU A 76 8.03 -12.25 -33.39
N ILE A 77 6.80 -12.54 -32.95
CA ILE A 77 6.52 -13.58 -31.97
C ILE A 77 6.74 -14.98 -32.55
N ALA A 78 6.22 -15.24 -33.75
CA ALA A 78 6.29 -16.56 -34.41
C ALA A 78 7.73 -17.00 -34.75
N LEU A 79 8.68 -16.08 -34.83
CA LEU A 79 10.10 -16.41 -35.00
C LEU A 79 10.72 -17.11 -33.77
N GLN A 80 10.10 -16.98 -32.60
CA GLN A 80 10.63 -17.42 -31.32
C GLN A 80 9.67 -18.35 -30.56
N SER A 81 8.52 -18.68 -31.15
CA SER A 81 7.45 -19.43 -30.52
C SER A 81 6.74 -20.34 -31.54
N ASP A 82 6.34 -21.52 -31.09
CA ASP A 82 5.50 -22.47 -31.80
C ASP A 82 3.99 -22.29 -31.51
N ILE A 83 3.63 -21.43 -30.55
CA ILE A 83 2.23 -21.15 -30.19
C ILE A 83 1.57 -20.29 -31.30
N PRO A 84 0.38 -20.66 -31.80
CA PRO A 84 -0.38 -19.87 -32.77
C PRO A 84 -0.62 -18.42 -32.31
N VAL A 85 -0.48 -17.48 -33.25
CA VAL A 85 -0.72 -16.05 -33.02
C VAL A 85 -1.89 -15.58 -33.86
N HIS A 86 -2.91 -15.02 -33.20
CA HIS A 86 -4.04 -14.33 -33.83
C HIS A 86 -3.86 -12.83 -33.72
N GLU A 87 -4.43 -12.08 -34.67
CA GLU A 87 -4.45 -10.61 -34.66
C GLU A 87 -5.91 -10.15 -34.58
N VAL A 88 -6.21 -9.24 -33.66
CA VAL A 88 -7.55 -8.63 -33.51
C VAL A 88 -7.46 -7.16 -33.88
N SER A 89 -8.33 -6.77 -34.81
CA SER A 89 -8.35 -5.43 -35.38
C SER A 89 -8.85 -4.39 -34.38
N LEU A 90 -8.48 -3.12 -34.62
CA LEU A 90 -8.99 -2.00 -33.85
C LEU A 90 -10.52 -1.88 -33.90
N GLU A 91 -11.13 -2.27 -35.03
CA GLU A 91 -12.58 -2.26 -35.22
C GLU A 91 -13.28 -3.24 -34.29
N ASP A 92 -12.75 -4.45 -34.14
CA ASP A 92 -13.31 -5.49 -33.29
C ASP A 92 -13.18 -5.14 -31.80
N VAL A 93 -12.06 -4.51 -31.41
CA VAL A 93 -11.87 -3.96 -30.05
C VAL A 93 -12.95 -2.92 -29.75
N ARG A 94 -13.13 -1.94 -30.65
CA ARG A 94 -14.06 -0.82 -30.44
C ARG A 94 -15.53 -1.23 -30.52
N ARG A 95 -15.84 -2.33 -31.22
CA ARG A 95 -17.17 -2.94 -31.23
C ARG A 95 -17.46 -3.80 -30.00
N GLY A 96 -16.50 -3.96 -29.09
CA GLY A 96 -16.64 -4.81 -27.90
C GLY A 96 -16.64 -6.31 -28.19
N GLN A 97 -16.08 -6.73 -29.34
CA GLN A 97 -16.06 -8.14 -29.73
C GLN A 97 -14.87 -8.91 -29.16
N LEU A 98 -13.86 -8.20 -28.65
CA LEU A 98 -12.60 -8.79 -28.18
C LEU A 98 -12.84 -9.92 -27.16
N SER A 99 -13.69 -9.72 -26.15
CA SER A 99 -13.95 -10.72 -25.10
C SER A 99 -14.45 -12.06 -25.66
N ALA A 100 -15.36 -12.00 -26.63
CA ALA A 100 -15.89 -13.19 -27.32
C ALA A 100 -14.84 -13.85 -28.22
N LEU A 101 -14.03 -13.05 -28.93
CA LEU A 101 -12.94 -13.55 -29.78
C LEU A 101 -11.86 -14.27 -28.95
N LEU A 102 -11.45 -13.70 -27.81
CA LEU A 102 -10.52 -14.34 -26.87
C LEU A 102 -11.04 -15.69 -26.37
N THR A 103 -12.34 -15.77 -26.07
CA THR A 103 -12.99 -17.03 -25.68
C THR A 103 -12.96 -18.05 -26.83
N ALA A 104 -13.25 -17.62 -28.05
CA ALA A 104 -13.22 -18.50 -29.23
C ALA A 104 -11.81 -19.05 -29.51
N PHE A 105 -10.80 -18.19 -29.54
CA PHE A 105 -9.41 -18.62 -29.79
C PHE A 105 -8.89 -19.58 -28.72
N SER A 106 -9.14 -19.28 -27.44
CA SER A 106 -8.69 -20.15 -26.34
C SER A 106 -9.40 -21.51 -26.27
N ALA A 107 -10.57 -21.65 -26.91
CA ALA A 107 -11.27 -22.91 -27.03
C ALA A 107 -10.61 -23.87 -28.05
N GLU A 108 -9.87 -23.34 -29.02
CA GLU A 108 -9.17 -24.13 -30.05
C GLU A 108 -7.82 -24.66 -29.56
N GLY A 109 -7.24 -24.07 -28.50
CA GLY A 109 -5.98 -24.52 -27.92
C GLY A 109 -5.19 -23.38 -27.27
N GLU A 110 -3.90 -23.63 -27.04
CA GLU A 110 -2.98 -22.57 -26.61
C GLU A 110 -2.79 -21.56 -27.74
N CYS A 111 -2.94 -20.27 -27.44
CA CYS A 111 -2.79 -19.21 -28.43
C CYS A 111 -2.33 -17.87 -27.81
N MET A 112 -1.74 -17.04 -28.66
CA MET A 112 -1.41 -15.65 -28.37
C MET A 112 -2.27 -14.74 -29.25
N VAL A 113 -2.73 -13.62 -28.69
CA VAL A 113 -3.58 -12.67 -29.41
C VAL A 113 -2.94 -11.28 -29.37
N VAL A 114 -2.49 -10.80 -30.52
CA VAL A 114 -2.04 -9.42 -30.71
C VAL A 114 -3.26 -8.54 -30.91
N VAL A 115 -3.37 -7.47 -30.13
CA VAL A 115 -4.53 -6.59 -30.17
C VAL A 115 -4.11 -5.18 -30.54
N ASP A 116 -4.79 -4.62 -31.55
CA ASP A 116 -4.58 -3.25 -32.00
C ASP A 116 -4.99 -2.23 -30.94
N ALA A 117 -4.22 -1.15 -30.82
CA ALA A 117 -4.50 -0.01 -29.96
C ALA A 117 -3.74 1.23 -30.45
N VAL A 118 -4.45 2.34 -30.64
CA VAL A 118 -3.86 3.59 -31.12
C VAL A 118 -4.06 4.76 -30.16
N GLU A 119 -4.98 4.66 -29.21
CA GLU A 119 -5.23 5.61 -28.13
C GLU A 119 -5.47 4.90 -26.79
N ASP A 120 -5.35 5.63 -25.67
CA ASP A 120 -5.48 5.05 -24.32
C ASP A 120 -6.87 4.43 -24.09
N ARG A 121 -7.91 4.95 -24.77
CA ARG A 121 -9.25 4.37 -24.74
C ARG A 121 -9.30 2.94 -25.29
N ASP A 122 -8.50 2.63 -26.31
CA ASP A 122 -8.45 1.26 -26.85
C ASP A 122 -7.85 0.30 -25.81
N LEU A 123 -6.79 0.74 -25.11
CA LEU A 123 -6.16 -0.03 -24.04
C LEU A 123 -7.13 -0.30 -22.87
N LEU A 124 -8.00 0.65 -22.54
CA LEU A 124 -9.06 0.45 -21.54
C LEU A 124 -10.07 -0.61 -21.98
N LEU A 125 -10.49 -0.60 -23.25
CA LEU A 125 -11.39 -1.63 -23.80
C LEU A 125 -10.72 -3.01 -23.80
N ILE A 126 -9.42 -3.07 -24.09
CA ILE A 126 -8.63 -4.30 -24.02
C ILE A 126 -8.59 -4.83 -22.58
N ALA A 127 -8.26 -3.97 -21.61
CA ALA A 127 -8.24 -4.32 -20.20
C ALA A 127 -9.61 -4.82 -19.71
N GLN A 128 -10.70 -4.19 -20.12
CA GLN A 128 -12.06 -4.62 -19.79
C GLN A 128 -12.34 -6.04 -20.34
N ALA A 129 -12.10 -6.27 -21.63
CA ALA A 129 -12.35 -7.57 -22.26
C ALA A 129 -11.51 -8.71 -21.65
N ILE A 130 -10.29 -8.39 -21.20
CA ILE A 130 -9.43 -9.29 -20.43
C ILE A 130 -10.07 -9.66 -19.09
N CYS A 131 -10.58 -8.67 -18.34
CA CYS A 131 -11.23 -8.89 -17.04
C CYS A 131 -12.54 -9.67 -17.12
N GLU A 132 -13.19 -9.68 -18.29
CA GLU A 132 -14.40 -10.48 -18.56
C GLU A 132 -14.12 -11.97 -18.79
N GLN A 133 -12.85 -12.37 -18.99
CA GLN A 133 -12.50 -13.77 -19.20
C GLN A 133 -12.67 -14.59 -17.92
N LYS A 134 -13.19 -15.82 -18.05
CA LYS A 134 -13.36 -16.75 -16.92
C LYS A 134 -12.03 -17.09 -16.25
N GLU A 135 -11.00 -17.28 -17.05
CA GLU A 135 -9.63 -17.50 -16.59
C GLU A 135 -8.77 -16.32 -17.05
N MET A 136 -8.05 -15.71 -16.11
CA MET A 136 -7.21 -14.56 -16.42
C MET A 136 -6.09 -14.96 -17.40
N PRO A 137 -6.05 -14.39 -18.62
CA PRO A 137 -4.99 -14.68 -19.58
C PRO A 137 -3.63 -14.20 -19.05
N LEU A 138 -2.54 -14.68 -19.66
CA LEU A 138 -1.24 -14.05 -19.47
C LEU A 138 -1.29 -12.66 -20.11
N LEU A 139 -0.98 -11.63 -19.32
CA LEU A 139 -0.94 -10.26 -19.82
C LEU A 139 0.45 -9.97 -20.35
N VAL A 140 0.53 -9.47 -21.58
CA VAL A 140 1.80 -9.13 -22.22
C VAL A 140 1.68 -7.73 -22.80
N GLY A 141 2.56 -6.83 -22.39
CA GLY A 141 2.47 -5.46 -22.88
C GLY A 141 3.54 -4.54 -22.34
N ALA A 142 3.40 -3.27 -22.71
CA ALA A 142 4.22 -2.19 -22.20
C ALA A 142 3.41 -1.31 -21.22
N ALA A 143 3.91 -0.13 -20.87
CA ALA A 143 3.28 0.71 -19.83
C ALA A 143 1.81 1.04 -20.12
N GLY A 144 1.40 1.16 -21.39
CA GLY A 144 0.03 1.49 -21.75
C GLY A 144 -1.00 0.47 -21.24
N LEU A 145 -0.81 -0.82 -21.53
CA LEU A 145 -1.72 -1.86 -21.04
C LEU A 145 -1.69 -1.94 -19.50
N ALA A 146 -0.50 -1.82 -18.88
CA ALA A 146 -0.38 -1.87 -17.42
C ALA A 146 -1.21 -0.75 -16.74
N ASN A 147 -1.16 0.47 -17.29
CA ASN A 147 -1.92 1.61 -16.78
C ASN A 147 -3.43 1.49 -17.02
N ALA A 148 -3.85 0.74 -18.04
CA ALA A 148 -5.26 0.54 -18.36
C ALA A 148 -5.93 -0.53 -17.49
N LEU A 149 -5.16 -1.39 -16.81
CA LEU A 149 -5.71 -2.43 -15.95
C LEU A 149 -6.39 -1.81 -14.72
N PRO A 150 -7.59 -2.26 -14.33
CA PRO A 150 -8.21 -1.84 -13.08
C PRO A 150 -7.30 -2.15 -11.89
N VAL A 151 -7.16 -1.19 -10.96
CA VAL A 151 -6.32 -1.34 -9.75
C VAL A 151 -6.69 -2.59 -8.94
N SER A 152 -7.98 -2.92 -8.88
CA SER A 152 -8.51 -4.13 -8.23
C SER A 152 -7.98 -5.45 -8.81
N THR A 153 -7.38 -5.43 -10.01
CA THR A 153 -6.80 -6.63 -10.66
C THR A 153 -5.44 -7.02 -10.08
N PHE A 154 -4.71 -6.08 -9.45
CA PHE A 154 -3.38 -6.30 -8.87
C PHE A 154 -3.22 -5.84 -7.43
N MET A 155 -4.05 -4.91 -6.96
CA MET A 155 -4.14 -4.57 -5.55
C MET A 155 -5.38 -5.26 -4.98
N GLN A 156 -5.18 -6.11 -3.97
CA GLN A 156 -6.31 -6.56 -3.16
C GLN A 156 -6.95 -5.34 -2.48
N GLU A 157 -8.26 -5.42 -2.22
CA GLU A 157 -9.00 -4.42 -1.45
C GLU A 157 -8.17 -3.96 -0.24
N LYS A 158 -8.09 -2.65 -0.05
CA LYS A 158 -7.28 -2.04 1.03
C LYS A 158 -7.66 -2.71 2.35
N GLN A 159 -6.70 -3.38 2.98
CA GLN A 159 -6.92 -3.92 4.32
C GLN A 159 -7.02 -2.73 5.29
N GLU A 160 -8.20 -2.56 5.88
CA GLU A 160 -8.40 -1.65 7.00
C GLU A 160 -7.61 -2.20 8.20
N LEU A 161 -6.37 -1.73 8.35
CA LEU A 161 -5.53 -2.07 9.48
C LEU A 161 -5.86 -1.15 10.67
N PRO A 162 -5.88 -1.68 11.91
CA PRO A 162 -6.23 -0.88 13.07
C PRO A 162 -5.17 0.18 13.39
N VAL A 163 -5.60 1.34 13.82
CA VAL A 163 -4.76 2.37 14.45
C VAL A 163 -4.30 1.96 15.86
N LEU A 164 -3.02 2.18 16.14
CA LEU A 164 -2.46 2.18 17.49
C LEU A 164 -2.41 3.61 18.04
N VAL A 165 -3.01 3.82 19.20
CA VAL A 165 -3.03 5.10 19.91
C VAL A 165 -2.11 4.98 21.13
N VAL A 166 -1.11 5.85 21.26
CA VAL A 166 -0.24 5.93 22.45
C VAL A 166 -0.62 7.19 23.24
N ALA A 167 -1.36 6.97 24.32
CA ALA A 167 -1.90 8.00 25.18
C ALA A 167 -1.14 8.11 26.50
N GLY A 168 -0.03 8.86 26.47
CA GLY A 168 0.78 9.11 27.67
C GLY A 168 0.51 10.43 28.40
N SER A 169 -0.31 11.32 27.81
CA SER A 169 -0.66 12.60 28.42
C SER A 169 -1.66 12.47 29.59
N MET A 170 -1.30 13.02 30.75
CA MET A 170 -2.17 13.13 31.94
C MET A 170 -3.25 14.22 31.83
N SER A 171 -3.38 14.90 30.68
CA SER A 171 -4.33 16.00 30.48
C SER A 171 -5.79 15.55 30.54
N GLU A 172 -6.68 16.43 31.00
CA GLU A 172 -8.12 16.16 31.01
C GLU A 172 -8.71 15.96 29.60
N ALA A 173 -8.20 16.68 28.59
CA ALA A 173 -8.62 16.52 27.20
C ALA A 173 -8.34 15.10 26.70
N THR A 174 -7.13 14.58 26.89
CA THR A 174 -6.77 13.20 26.50
C THR A 174 -7.66 12.17 27.21
N ARG A 175 -7.96 12.37 28.51
CA ARG A 175 -8.87 11.48 29.25
C ARG A 175 -10.27 11.44 28.65
N ARG A 176 -10.88 12.61 28.42
CA ARG A 176 -12.23 12.71 27.81
C ARG A 176 -12.28 12.10 26.40
N GLN A 177 -11.21 12.29 25.62
CA GLN A 177 -11.08 11.73 24.27
C GLN A 177 -11.02 10.20 24.29
N VAL A 178 -10.24 9.61 25.20
CA VAL A 178 -10.19 8.15 25.38
C VAL A 178 -11.53 7.61 25.89
N GLU A 179 -12.13 8.25 26.90
CA GLU A 179 -13.44 7.85 27.42
C GLU A 179 -14.51 7.85 26.32
N LYS A 180 -14.55 8.89 25.48
CA LYS A 180 -15.50 8.97 24.36
C LYS A 180 -15.30 7.85 23.35
N ALA A 181 -14.05 7.56 22.98
CA ALA A 181 -13.72 6.47 22.05
C ALA A 181 -14.16 5.10 22.59
N LEU A 182 -14.00 4.87 23.90
CA LEU A 182 -14.45 3.66 24.58
C LEU A 182 -15.99 3.58 24.65
N CYS A 183 -16.66 4.67 25.02
CA CYS A 183 -18.13 4.74 25.06
C CYS A 183 -18.77 4.47 23.70
N GLN A 184 -18.12 4.89 22.62
CA GLN A 184 -18.58 4.63 21.25
C GLN A 184 -18.12 3.28 20.69
N ALA A 185 -17.46 2.45 21.50
CA ALA A 185 -16.86 1.18 21.08
C ALA A 185 -15.93 1.28 19.86
N ARG A 186 -15.31 2.44 19.67
CA ARG A 186 -14.39 2.70 18.55
C ARG A 186 -13.01 2.10 18.78
N ALA A 187 -12.60 1.90 20.02
CA ALA A 187 -11.31 1.31 20.35
C ALA A 187 -11.38 0.46 21.63
N ARG A 188 -10.33 -0.34 21.85
CA ARG A 188 -10.06 -1.06 23.09
C ARG A 188 -8.88 -0.40 23.80
N VAL A 189 -8.88 -0.44 25.13
CA VAL A 189 -7.78 0.12 25.93
C VAL A 189 -6.92 -1.00 26.50
N VAL A 190 -5.60 -0.79 26.43
CA VAL A 190 -4.59 -1.51 27.17
C VAL A 190 -3.99 -0.53 28.16
N ASP A 191 -4.27 -0.75 29.43
CA ASP A 191 -3.79 0.11 30.49
C ASP A 191 -2.41 -0.30 30.96
N ILE A 192 -1.49 0.67 31.00
CA ILE A 192 -0.17 0.50 31.62
C ILE A 192 -0.22 1.07 33.03
N ASP A 193 0.26 0.29 33.99
CA ASP A 193 0.50 0.75 35.35
C ASP A 193 1.81 1.54 35.42
N ALA A 194 1.70 2.87 35.53
CA ALA A 194 2.85 3.77 35.64
C ALA A 194 3.75 3.46 36.84
N SER A 195 3.23 2.87 37.92
CA SER A 195 4.04 2.48 39.09
C SER A 195 4.94 1.29 38.77
N ARG A 196 4.41 0.28 38.08
CA ARG A 196 5.16 -0.88 37.61
C ARG A 196 6.13 -0.51 36.49
N LEU A 197 5.71 0.42 35.62
CA LEU A 197 6.55 0.97 34.57
C LEU A 197 7.62 1.93 35.12
N ALA A 198 7.58 2.34 36.39
CA ALA A 198 8.65 3.12 37.03
C ALA A 198 9.55 2.28 37.96
N SER A 199 9.22 1.01 38.18
CA SER A 199 9.91 0.13 39.13
C SER A 199 10.80 -0.91 38.42
N ALA A 200 11.34 -1.85 39.21
CA ALA A 200 12.05 -3.03 38.71
C ALA A 200 11.14 -4.03 37.95
N GLN A 201 9.82 -3.87 38.00
CA GLN A 201 8.87 -4.74 37.29
C GLN A 201 8.59 -4.29 35.84
N TYR A 202 9.30 -3.27 35.35
CA TYR A 202 8.99 -2.63 34.07
C TYR A 202 9.01 -3.60 32.88
N GLU A 203 9.95 -4.55 32.80
CA GLU A 203 9.98 -5.53 31.69
C GLU A 203 8.72 -6.40 31.65
N GLN A 204 8.19 -6.79 32.82
CA GLN A 204 6.97 -7.59 32.90
C GLN A 204 5.75 -6.79 32.46
N GLU A 205 5.68 -5.51 32.88
CA GLU A 205 4.61 -4.60 32.49
C GLU A 205 4.66 -4.31 30.98
N MET A 206 5.86 -4.06 30.44
CA MET A 206 6.08 -3.88 29.01
C MET A 206 5.66 -5.11 28.21
N ALA A 207 6.10 -6.31 28.61
CA ALA A 207 5.76 -7.55 27.91
C ALA A 207 4.25 -7.80 27.89
N ALA A 208 3.56 -7.59 29.03
CA ALA A 208 2.12 -7.75 29.13
C ALA A 208 1.37 -6.74 28.24
N ALA A 209 1.81 -5.48 28.21
CA ALA A 209 1.23 -4.45 27.36
C ALA A 209 1.39 -4.74 25.87
N VAL A 210 2.57 -5.23 25.46
CA VAL A 210 2.86 -5.64 24.07
C VAL A 210 1.97 -6.81 23.67
N GLU A 211 1.90 -7.86 24.47
CA GLU A 211 1.10 -9.06 24.19
C GLU A 211 -0.39 -8.71 24.02
N GLN A 212 -0.95 -7.95 24.97
CA GLN A 212 -2.36 -7.53 24.93
C GLN A 212 -2.66 -6.65 23.71
N SER A 213 -1.76 -5.70 23.41
CA SER A 213 -1.94 -4.80 22.26
C SER A 213 -1.89 -5.57 20.95
N CYS A 214 -0.92 -6.47 20.78
CA CYS A 214 -0.82 -7.31 19.58
C CYS A 214 -2.03 -8.21 19.40
N ALA A 215 -2.58 -8.78 20.49
CA ALA A 215 -3.79 -9.60 20.44
C ALA A 215 -5.03 -8.83 19.97
N LEU A 216 -5.17 -7.56 20.36
CA LEU A 216 -6.28 -6.69 19.94
C LEU A 216 -6.11 -6.21 18.49
N LEU A 217 -4.91 -5.77 18.12
CA LEU A 217 -4.58 -5.36 16.75
C LEU A 217 -4.73 -6.53 15.77
N GLY A 218 -4.33 -7.75 16.15
CA GLY A 218 -4.53 -8.96 15.35
C GLY A 218 -6.01 -9.33 15.13
N ARG A 219 -6.92 -8.79 15.94
CA ARG A 219 -8.38 -8.89 15.77
C ARG A 219 -8.98 -7.68 15.03
N GLN A 220 -8.14 -6.87 14.40
CA GLN A 220 -8.51 -5.63 13.70
C GLN A 220 -9.22 -4.61 14.60
N GLN A 221 -8.84 -4.53 15.89
CA GLN A 221 -9.41 -3.56 16.82
C GLN A 221 -8.43 -2.40 17.04
N HIS A 222 -8.91 -1.16 16.87
CA HIS A 222 -8.16 0.02 17.29
C HIS A 222 -7.79 -0.11 18.76
N THR A 223 -6.52 0.14 19.07
CA THR A 223 -5.98 -0.14 20.39
C THR A 223 -5.37 1.12 20.97
N ILE A 224 -5.79 1.48 22.18
CA ILE A 224 -5.30 2.62 22.95
C ILE A 224 -4.42 2.10 24.06
N LEU A 225 -3.12 2.38 23.96
CA LEU A 225 -2.17 2.20 25.03
C LEU A 225 -2.21 3.43 25.94
N ARG A 226 -2.65 3.26 27.19
CA ARG A 226 -2.92 4.39 28.12
C ARG A 226 -2.10 4.27 29.39
N SER A 227 -1.32 5.31 29.74
CA SER A 227 -0.56 5.34 31.01
C SER A 227 -1.28 6.04 32.16
N SER A 228 -2.37 6.76 31.88
CA SER A 228 -3.17 7.46 32.90
C SER A 228 -4.65 7.14 32.78
N ARG A 229 -5.20 6.53 33.82
CA ARG A 229 -6.60 6.13 33.95
C ARG A 229 -7.47 7.22 34.55
N SER A 230 -6.91 8.05 35.43
CA SER A 230 -7.70 8.97 36.24
C SER A 230 -6.98 10.30 36.51
N ALA A 231 -7.74 11.30 36.95
CA ALA A 231 -7.16 12.55 37.43
C ALA A 231 -6.30 12.37 38.69
N ASP A 232 -6.59 11.34 39.49
CA ASP A 232 -5.90 11.03 40.74
C ASP A 232 -4.49 10.46 40.50
N ASP A 233 -4.21 9.96 39.30
CA ASP A 233 -2.87 9.46 38.94
C ASP A 233 -1.80 10.55 39.06
N ARG A 234 -2.20 11.83 38.91
CA ARG A 234 -1.30 12.98 39.11
C ARG A 234 -0.81 13.07 40.56
N GLN A 235 -1.62 12.63 41.51
CA GLN A 235 -1.28 12.65 42.93
C GLN A 235 -0.24 11.58 43.27
N MET A 236 -0.12 10.52 42.44
CA MET A 236 0.84 9.45 42.64
C MET A 236 2.26 9.81 42.19
N ILE A 237 2.43 10.83 41.34
CA ILE A 237 3.72 11.20 40.74
C ILE A 237 4.81 11.47 41.78
N ASP A 238 4.49 12.17 42.88
CA ASP A 238 5.47 12.46 43.92
C ASP A 238 5.92 11.19 44.66
N GLY A 239 4.99 10.27 44.90
CA GLY A 239 5.30 8.95 45.45
C GLY A 239 6.19 8.13 44.52
N LEU A 240 5.91 8.15 43.22
CA LEU A 240 6.73 7.46 42.21
C LEU A 240 8.14 8.06 42.11
N CYS A 241 8.26 9.38 42.14
CA CYS A 241 9.56 10.06 42.17
C CYS A 241 10.38 9.64 43.40
N ALA A 242 9.75 9.61 44.58
CA ALA A 242 10.40 9.21 45.82
C ALA A 242 10.83 7.72 45.79
N GLN A 243 9.99 6.83 45.26
CA GLN A 243 10.30 5.40 45.16
C GLN A 243 11.42 5.10 44.16
N ALA A 244 11.41 5.77 43.00
CA ALA A 244 12.44 5.60 41.97
C ALA A 244 13.72 6.40 42.27
N GLY A 245 13.68 7.34 43.21
CA GLY A 245 14.82 8.19 43.55
C GLY A 245 15.17 9.20 42.45
N VAL A 246 14.18 9.65 41.68
CA VAL A 246 14.36 10.52 40.51
C VAL A 246 13.52 11.79 40.62
N SER A 247 13.90 12.82 39.87
CA SER A 247 13.09 14.02 39.71
C SER A 247 11.83 13.75 38.86
N ARG A 248 10.84 14.65 38.94
CA ARG A 248 9.64 14.60 38.09
C ARG A 248 9.97 14.59 36.59
N GLN A 249 10.99 15.34 36.18
CA GLN A 249 11.42 15.37 34.78
C GLN A 249 11.97 14.00 34.35
N GLN A 250 12.90 13.44 35.13
CA GLN A 250 13.49 12.12 34.87
C GLN A 250 12.44 11.01 34.88
N LEU A 251 11.43 11.10 35.75
CA LEU A 251 10.31 10.16 35.73
C LEU A 251 9.52 10.26 34.41
N GLY A 252 9.22 11.48 33.95
CA GLY A 252 8.54 11.71 32.68
C GLY A 252 9.32 11.14 31.49
N GLU A 253 10.62 11.43 31.41
CA GLU A 253 11.55 10.90 30.41
C GLU A 253 11.61 9.37 30.44
N MET A 254 11.76 8.78 31.62
CA MET A 254 11.79 7.32 31.78
C MET A 254 10.49 6.65 31.32
N LEU A 255 9.33 7.23 31.66
CA LEU A 255 8.03 6.68 31.25
C LEU A 255 7.80 6.84 29.75
N SER A 256 8.17 7.98 29.16
CA SER A 256 8.02 8.20 27.71
C SER A 256 8.94 7.31 26.90
N GLU A 257 10.20 7.12 27.30
CA GLU A 257 11.14 6.18 26.68
C GLU A 257 10.61 4.75 26.73
N ARG A 258 10.08 4.31 27.88
CA ARG A 258 9.48 2.98 28.03
C ARG A 258 8.24 2.81 27.14
N LEU A 259 7.39 3.84 27.01
CA LEU A 259 6.27 3.84 26.05
C LEU A 259 6.75 3.78 24.60
N GLY A 260 7.84 4.47 24.26
CA GLY A 260 8.51 4.37 22.96
C GLY A 260 8.93 2.94 22.65
N MET A 261 9.62 2.28 23.58
CA MET A 261 10.04 0.88 23.45
C MET A 261 8.86 -0.10 23.34
N ILE A 262 7.78 0.10 24.11
CA ILE A 262 6.55 -0.71 23.97
C ILE A 262 5.98 -0.55 22.57
N THR A 263 5.93 0.69 22.06
CA THR A 263 5.38 0.99 20.73
C THR A 263 6.18 0.30 19.63
N LEU A 264 7.52 0.39 19.67
CA LEU A 264 8.41 -0.34 18.75
C LEU A 264 8.13 -1.85 18.78
N ARG A 265 8.13 -2.46 19.97
CA ARG A 265 7.89 -3.91 20.11
C ARG A 265 6.50 -4.35 19.61
N ILE A 266 5.48 -3.50 19.70
CA ILE A 266 4.15 -3.77 19.14
C ILE A 266 4.21 -3.75 17.61
N ILE A 267 4.84 -2.74 17.02
CA ILE A 267 4.96 -2.57 15.57
C ILE A 267 5.75 -3.72 14.93
N GLU A 268 6.76 -4.24 15.62
CA GLU A 268 7.52 -5.42 15.17
C GLU A 268 6.67 -6.71 15.12
N GLN A 269 5.57 -6.77 15.87
CA GLN A 269 4.76 -7.98 16.07
C GLN A 269 3.35 -7.89 15.48
N ALA A 270 2.83 -6.70 15.23
CA ALA A 270 1.48 -6.46 14.76
C ALA A 270 1.46 -5.41 13.64
N ARG A 271 0.57 -5.60 12.66
CA ARG A 271 0.34 -4.63 11.59
C ARG A 271 -0.67 -3.59 12.04
N ILE A 272 -0.37 -2.32 11.77
CA ILE A 272 -1.23 -1.18 12.08
C ILE A 272 -1.44 -0.33 10.84
N GLY A 273 -2.57 0.37 10.78
CA GLY A 273 -2.88 1.34 9.72
C GLY A 273 -2.47 2.78 10.07
N GLY A 274 -2.12 3.03 11.31
CA GLY A 274 -1.69 4.36 11.70
C GLY A 274 -1.27 4.41 13.15
N LEU A 275 -0.55 5.47 13.47
CA LEU A 275 -0.07 5.75 14.81
C LEU A 275 -0.62 7.10 15.26
N PHE A 276 -1.29 7.14 16.40
CA PHE A 276 -1.74 8.38 17.02
C PHE A 276 -1.00 8.59 18.34
N LEU A 277 -0.28 9.70 18.46
CA LEU A 277 0.56 10.01 19.61
C LEU A 277 0.00 11.24 20.33
N THR A 278 -0.39 11.11 21.61
CA THR A 278 -0.85 12.24 22.42
C THR A 278 0.03 12.49 23.64
N GLY A 279 0.59 13.70 23.67
CA GLY A 279 1.68 14.13 24.56
C GLY A 279 2.94 14.43 23.75
N GLY A 280 3.56 15.60 23.95
CA GLY A 280 4.76 16.00 23.20
C GLY A 280 5.96 15.09 23.50
N ASP A 281 6.17 14.78 24.78
CA ASP A 281 7.25 13.87 25.21
C ASP A 281 7.03 12.46 24.67
N ILE A 282 5.77 12.02 24.56
CA ILE A 282 5.40 10.72 24.01
C ILE A 282 5.69 10.66 22.51
N ALA A 283 5.27 11.69 21.77
CA ALA A 283 5.52 11.76 20.34
C ALA A 283 7.04 11.73 20.05
N THR A 284 7.82 12.45 20.85
CA THR A 284 9.28 12.52 20.72
C THR A 284 9.94 11.19 21.07
N ALA A 285 9.55 10.55 22.19
CA ALA A 285 10.14 9.29 22.63
C ALA A 285 9.80 8.12 21.68
N VAL A 286 8.57 8.10 21.14
CA VAL A 286 8.17 7.10 20.14
C VAL A 286 8.91 7.34 18.82
N ALA A 287 9.04 8.59 18.36
CA ALA A 287 9.82 8.91 17.16
C ALA A 287 11.28 8.44 17.31
N ALA A 288 11.91 8.72 18.46
CA ALA A 288 13.27 8.28 18.76
C ALA A 288 13.40 6.75 18.79
N ALA A 289 12.45 6.05 19.44
CA ALA A 289 12.46 4.58 19.50
C ALA A 289 12.30 3.94 18.11
N LEU A 290 11.55 4.58 17.21
CA LEU A 290 11.36 4.12 15.82
C LEU A 290 12.49 4.57 14.88
N GLY A 291 13.52 5.25 15.39
CA GLY A 291 14.66 5.73 14.61
C GLY A 291 14.36 6.93 13.72
N ALA A 292 13.21 7.60 13.90
CA ALA A 292 12.78 8.68 13.01
C ALA A 292 13.71 9.91 13.07
N GLU A 293 14.15 10.37 11.92
CA GLU A 293 15.02 11.55 11.76
C GLU A 293 14.23 12.85 11.56
N GLY A 294 12.92 12.74 11.31
CA GLY A 294 12.05 13.89 11.10
C GLY A 294 10.59 13.52 10.95
N TYR A 295 9.74 14.54 10.84
CA TYR A 295 8.30 14.40 10.64
C TYR A 295 7.84 15.24 9.45
N ARG A 296 7.35 14.57 8.41
CA ARG A 296 6.83 15.21 7.20
C ARG A 296 5.33 15.40 7.35
N ILE A 297 4.91 16.61 7.67
CA ILE A 297 3.49 16.97 7.78
C ILE A 297 2.87 17.04 6.38
N GLN A 298 1.73 16.39 6.20
CA GLN A 298 1.01 16.31 4.93
C GLN A 298 -0.37 16.96 5.03
N SER A 299 -1.03 16.82 6.18
CA SER A 299 -2.39 17.30 6.42
C SER A 299 -2.61 17.58 7.90
N GLU A 300 -3.81 18.00 8.26
CA GLU A 300 -4.27 18.11 9.63
C GLU A 300 -5.61 17.40 9.80
N VAL A 301 -5.76 16.65 10.90
CA VAL A 301 -7.02 15.99 11.28
C VAL A 301 -8.01 17.03 11.80
N ALA A 302 -7.49 17.98 12.57
CA ALA A 302 -8.19 19.11 13.15
C ALA A 302 -7.15 20.21 13.45
N PRO A 303 -7.57 21.46 13.75
CA PRO A 303 -6.63 22.53 14.02
C PRO A 303 -5.59 22.16 15.08
N CYS A 304 -4.30 22.32 14.73
CA CYS A 304 -3.15 21.96 15.57
C CYS A 304 -2.96 20.45 15.83
N ILE A 305 -3.55 19.59 14.99
CA ILE A 305 -3.41 18.13 15.06
C ILE A 305 -2.92 17.62 13.70
N PRO A 306 -1.61 17.71 13.42
CA PRO A 306 -1.06 17.31 12.14
C PRO A 306 -1.12 15.79 11.93
N CYS A 307 -1.27 15.41 10.67
CA CYS A 307 -1.05 14.07 10.16
C CYS A 307 0.07 14.11 9.11
N GLY A 308 0.94 13.11 9.13
CA GLY A 308 2.11 13.04 8.26
C GLY A 308 2.79 11.70 8.36
N THR A 309 4.07 11.63 7.99
CA THR A 309 4.88 10.41 8.11
C THR A 309 6.20 10.70 8.80
N PHE A 310 6.72 9.71 9.53
CA PHE A 310 8.10 9.77 10.02
C PHE A 310 9.08 9.53 8.87
N VAL A 311 10.21 10.23 8.91
CA VAL A 311 11.28 10.14 7.91
C VAL A 311 12.35 9.19 8.42
N ASN A 312 12.75 8.22 7.59
CA ASN A 312 13.78 7.22 7.89
C ASN A 312 13.47 6.46 9.19
N SER A 313 12.37 5.71 9.23
CA SER A 313 11.90 5.07 10.46
C SER A 313 11.42 3.64 10.20
N GLU A 314 11.31 2.82 11.24
CA GLU A 314 10.84 1.42 11.14
C GLU A 314 9.40 1.28 10.58
N ILE A 315 8.63 2.37 10.49
CA ILE A 315 7.25 2.40 10.00
C ILE A 315 7.08 3.15 8.67
N ASP A 316 8.11 3.18 7.82
CA ASP A 316 8.14 3.92 6.54
C ASP A 316 6.76 4.07 5.86
N ASP A 317 6.38 5.32 5.60
CA ASP A 317 5.11 5.78 5.01
C ASP A 317 3.81 5.49 5.79
N LEU A 318 3.89 4.96 7.02
CA LEU A 318 2.73 4.85 7.90
C LEU A 318 2.23 6.24 8.35
N PRO A 319 0.92 6.52 8.29
CA PRO A 319 0.35 7.74 8.84
C PRO A 319 0.61 7.87 10.34
N VAL A 320 1.19 9.00 10.74
CA VAL A 320 1.42 9.40 12.12
C VAL A 320 0.69 10.70 12.41
N ILE A 321 -0.21 10.64 13.38
CA ILE A 321 -0.92 11.80 13.93
C ILE A 321 -0.29 12.16 15.26
N THR A 322 0.04 13.43 15.46
CA THR A 322 0.55 13.91 16.76
C THR A 322 -0.38 14.96 17.34
N LYS A 323 -0.57 14.91 18.67
CA LYS A 323 -1.42 15.86 19.39
C LYS A 323 -0.78 16.27 20.70
N ALA A 324 -0.68 17.57 20.95
CA ALA A 324 -0.35 18.06 22.28
C ALA A 324 -1.48 17.70 23.28
N GLY A 325 -1.11 17.33 24.51
CA GLY A 325 -2.04 16.75 25.49
C GLY A 325 -3.33 17.55 25.70
N GLY A 326 -3.22 18.88 25.83
CA GLY A 326 -4.34 19.78 26.12
C GLY A 326 -5.21 20.21 24.91
N PHE A 327 -4.91 19.72 23.70
CA PHE A 327 -5.60 20.14 22.47
C PHE A 327 -6.69 19.16 22.05
N GLY A 328 -7.58 19.66 21.18
CA GLY A 328 -8.68 18.91 20.57
C GLY A 328 -9.99 18.99 21.34
N SER A 329 -11.07 18.66 20.65
CA SER A 329 -12.40 18.44 21.23
C SER A 329 -12.47 17.03 21.86
N ASP A 330 -13.61 16.70 22.46
CA ASP A 330 -13.84 15.34 22.98
C ASP A 330 -13.93 14.30 21.85
N SER A 331 -14.27 14.69 20.62
CA SER A 331 -14.32 13.78 19.45
C SER A 331 -12.96 13.52 18.80
N THR A 332 -11.94 14.32 19.09
CA THR A 332 -10.67 14.31 18.36
C THR A 332 -10.03 12.95 18.16
N LEU A 333 -10.08 12.05 19.15
CA LEU A 333 -9.52 10.70 18.97
C LEU A 333 -10.36 9.88 17.98
N CYS A 334 -11.69 9.93 18.07
CA CYS A 334 -12.57 9.28 17.09
C CYS A 334 -12.41 9.87 15.69
N ASP A 335 -12.28 11.20 15.60
CA ASP A 335 -12.07 11.91 14.33
C ASP A 335 -10.74 11.46 13.69
N ALA A 336 -9.70 11.25 14.50
CA ALA A 336 -8.42 10.74 14.04
C ALA A 336 -8.46 9.27 13.59
N LEU A 337 -9.21 8.40 14.28
CA LEU A 337 -9.42 7.02 13.84
C LEU A 337 -10.11 7.02 12.46
N TYR A 338 -11.20 7.78 12.35
CA TYR A 338 -11.94 7.93 11.10
C TYR A 338 -11.08 8.50 9.96
N PHE A 339 -10.24 9.49 10.26
CA PHE A 339 -9.32 10.08 9.30
C PHE A 339 -8.37 9.03 8.69
N ILE A 340 -7.80 8.16 9.52
CA ILE A 340 -6.94 7.07 9.04
C ILE A 340 -7.74 6.04 8.24
N GLU A 341 -8.94 5.66 8.72
CA GLU A 341 -9.84 4.77 7.99
C GLU A 341 -10.11 5.30 6.56
N GLU A 342 -10.45 6.59 6.41
CA GLU A 342 -10.71 7.20 5.11
C GLU A 342 -9.49 7.24 4.18
N MET A 343 -8.27 7.42 4.71
CA MET A 343 -7.04 7.30 3.92
C MET A 343 -6.94 5.92 3.27
N TYR A 344 -7.43 4.89 3.97
CA TYR A 344 -7.57 3.54 3.44
C TYR A 344 -8.89 3.28 2.70
N SER A 345 -9.85 4.20 2.67
CA SER A 345 -11.08 3.99 1.88
C SER A 345 -10.97 4.51 0.44
N GLY A 346 -10.05 5.45 0.15
CA GLY A 346 -9.77 5.90 -1.23
C GLY A 346 -11.00 6.36 -2.00
N ASN A 347 -11.48 7.57 -1.69
CA ASN A 347 -12.34 8.31 -2.64
C ASN A 347 -11.51 8.84 -3.81
#